data_AF-A0A9D3Z519-F1
#
_entry.id   AF-A0A9D3Z519-F1
#
_cell.length_a   1.000
_cell.length_b   1.000
_cell.length_c   1.000
_cell.angle_alpha   90.00
_cell.angle_beta   90.00
_cell.angle_gamma   90.00
#
_symmetry.space_group_name_H-M   'P 1'
#
loop_
_entity.id
_entity.type
_entity.pdbx_description
1 polymer ?
#
loop_
_entity_poly.entity_id
_entity_poly.type
_entity_poly.pdbx_seq_one_letter_code
_entity_poly.pdbx_strand_id
1 'polypeptide(L)'
;MADFLRDLQIILKAIDNVHKTIILGDFNVDALAAESQPLKQLMQQFTFKFTHPGTTHNHGSCLDHVYLPKDIQNMYNCYTFLPTYFSDHFYVHLH
;
A
#
# COMPACT_ATOMS: atom_id res chain seq x y z
N MET A 1 7.02 -13.63 5.71
CA MET A 1 5.78 -12.90 6.07
C MET A 1 5.66 -12.63 7.57
N ALA A 2 5.77 -13.63 8.46
CA ALA A 2 5.57 -13.41 9.90
C ALA A 2 6.52 -12.36 10.51
N ASP A 3 7.83 -12.43 10.24
CA ASP A 3 8.80 -11.44 10.72
C ASP A 3 8.51 -10.04 10.16
N PHE A 4 8.20 -9.95 8.86
CA PHE A 4 7.82 -8.69 8.22
C PHE A 4 6.61 -8.02 8.90
N LEU A 5 5.54 -8.79 9.19
CA LEU A 5 4.36 -8.26 9.86
C LEU A 5 4.66 -7.81 11.30
N ARG A 6 5.53 -8.52 12.02
CA ARG A 6 5.97 -8.12 13.36
C ARG A 6 6.72 -6.79 13.31
N ASP A 7 7.67 -6.66 12.41
CA ASP A 7 8.52 -5.47 12.32
C ASP A 7 7.70 -4.26 11.84
N LEU A 8 6.80 -4.47 10.88
CA LEU A 8 5.82 -3.47 10.45
C LEU A 8 4.91 -3.03 11.62
N GLN A 9 4.44 -3.95 12.46
CA GLN A 9 3.61 -3.61 13.62
C GLN A 9 4.35 -2.70 14.61
N ILE A 10 5.66 -2.88 14.79
CA ILE A 10 6.48 -2.00 15.63
C ILE A 10 6.52 -0.58 15.04
N ILE A 11 6.71 -0.47 13.72
CA ILE A 11 6.72 0.82 13.01
C ILE A 11 5.35 1.50 13.10
N LEU A 12 4.26 0.77 12.82
CA LEU A 12 2.89 1.31 12.87
C LEU A 12 2.51 1.83 14.27
N LYS A 13 3.02 1.22 15.33
CA LYS A 13 2.83 1.71 16.72
C LYS A 13 3.60 2.99 17.02
N ALA A 14 4.66 3.28 16.27
CA ALA A 14 5.49 4.48 16.44
C ALA A 14 4.98 5.67 15.63
N ILE A 15 4.12 5.45 14.63
CA ILE A 15 3.46 6.52 13.88
C ILE A 15 2.48 7.22 14.83
N ASP A 16 2.62 8.53 14.97
CA ASP A 16 1.67 9.31 15.73
C ASP A 16 0.34 9.46 14.97
N ASN A 17 -0.76 9.55 15.72
CA ASN A 17 -2.11 9.69 15.14
C ASN A 17 -2.50 11.16 14.92
N VAL A 18 -1.57 12.10 15.12
CA VAL A 18 -1.83 13.55 15.00
C VAL A 18 -1.61 13.98 13.55
N HIS A 19 -0.60 13.43 12.90
CA HIS A 19 -0.25 13.76 11.52
C HIS A 19 -0.91 12.79 10.52
N LYS A 20 -1.47 13.37 9.46
CA LYS A 20 -1.96 12.62 8.31
C LYS A 20 -0.78 11.91 7.64
N THR A 21 -0.74 10.59 7.76
CA THR A 21 0.35 9.76 7.27
C THR A 21 -0.12 8.94 6.07
N ILE A 22 0.68 8.89 5.01
CA ILE A 22 0.47 7.98 3.87
C ILE A 22 1.58 6.93 3.93
N ILE A 23 1.22 5.65 3.79
CA ILE A 23 2.19 4.56 3.68
C ILE A 23 2.19 4.10 2.23
N LEU A 24 3.33 4.23 1.57
CA LEU A 24 3.50 3.81 0.17
C LEU A 24 4.86 3.15 -0.03
N GLY A 25 4.91 2.16 -0.92
CA GLY A 25 6.16 1.50 -1.29
C GLY A 25 5.93 0.15 -1.94
N ASP A 26 7.03 -0.48 -2.35
CA ASP A 26 7.05 -1.86 -2.83
C ASP A 26 7.06 -2.83 -1.64
N PHE A 27 6.00 -3.63 -1.51
CA PHE A 27 5.85 -4.63 -0.45
C PHE A 27 6.33 -6.01 -0.87
N ASN A 28 6.63 -6.24 -2.16
CA ASN A 28 6.94 -7.55 -2.74
C ASN A 28 5.89 -8.64 -2.38
N VAL A 29 4.64 -8.20 -2.20
CA VAL A 29 3.49 -9.06 -1.89
C VAL A 29 2.40 -8.63 -2.85
N ASP A 30 1.77 -9.56 -3.56
CA ASP A 30 0.70 -9.18 -4.49
C ASP A 30 -0.56 -8.80 -3.72
N ALA A 31 -0.92 -7.51 -3.76
CA ALA A 31 -2.13 -6.99 -3.15
C ALA A 31 -3.39 -7.64 -3.71
N LEU A 32 -3.37 -8.22 -4.91
CA LEU A 32 -4.56 -8.88 -5.48
C LEU A 32 -4.69 -10.33 -5.01
N ALA A 33 -3.62 -10.92 -4.48
CA ALA A 33 -3.59 -12.29 -4.00
C ALA A 33 -4.09 -12.43 -2.56
N ALA A 34 -4.57 -13.64 -2.22
CA ALA A 34 -5.07 -13.96 -0.87
C ALA A 34 -3.98 -13.90 0.21
N GLU A 35 -2.72 -14.08 -0.16
CA GLU A 35 -1.56 -13.97 0.74
C GLU A 35 -1.34 -12.57 1.32
N SER A 36 -1.91 -11.54 0.68
CA SER A 36 -1.86 -10.15 1.19
C SER A 36 -2.84 -9.87 2.33
N GLN A 37 -3.77 -10.78 2.61
CA GLN A 37 -4.84 -10.54 3.60
C GLN A 37 -4.31 -10.25 5.01
N PRO A 38 -3.33 -10.99 5.56
CA PRO A 38 -2.77 -10.67 6.88
C PRO A 38 -2.15 -9.26 6.95
N LEU A 39 -1.47 -8.83 5.89
CA LEU A 39 -0.90 -7.49 5.79
C LEU A 39 -2.00 -6.42 5.77
N LYS A 40 -3.03 -6.61 4.94
CA LYS A 40 -4.19 -5.69 4.88
C LYS A 40 -4.93 -5.60 6.21
N GLN A 41 -5.12 -6.73 6.90
CA GLN A 41 -5.74 -6.77 8.21
C GLN A 41 -4.91 -6.02 9.26
N LEU A 42 -3.58 -6.22 9.26
CA LEU A 42 -2.68 -5.47 10.14
C LEU A 42 -2.81 -3.96 9.89
N MET A 43 -2.72 -3.52 8.62
CA MET A 43 -2.86 -2.10 8.28
C MET A 43 -4.22 -1.52 8.74
N GLN A 44 -5.31 -2.27 8.55
CA GLN A 44 -6.65 -1.86 8.98
C GLN A 44 -6.77 -1.70 10.51
N GLN A 45 -6.08 -2.51 11.30
CA GLN A 45 -6.04 -2.35 12.76
C GLN A 45 -5.45 -0.99 13.18
N PHE A 46 -4.59 -0.42 12.35
CA PHE A 46 -4.00 0.91 12.53
C PHE A 46 -4.69 1.99 11.67
N THR A 47 -5.95 1.77 11.29
CA THR A 47 -6.80 2.71 10.52
C THR A 47 -6.36 2.99 9.08
N PHE A 48 -5.36 2.27 8.58
CA PHE A 48 -4.86 2.37 7.21
C PHE A 48 -5.58 1.39 6.29
N LYS A 49 -6.07 1.86 5.14
CA LYS A 49 -6.73 1.01 4.14
C LYS A 49 -5.97 1.03 2.83
N PHE A 50 -5.82 -0.13 2.22
CA PHE A 50 -5.34 -0.27 0.85
C PHE A 50 -6.33 0.36 -0.12
N THR A 51 -5.85 1.15 -1.07
CA THR A 51 -6.71 2.11 -1.79
C THR A 51 -6.69 2.04 -3.31
N HIS A 52 -5.86 1.21 -3.94
CA HIS A 52 -5.89 1.04 -5.40
C HIS A 52 -5.85 -0.43 -5.83
N PRO A 53 -6.71 -0.90 -6.72
CA PRO A 53 -6.68 -2.29 -7.18
C PRO A 53 -5.87 -2.50 -8.48
N GLY A 54 -5.07 -1.52 -8.91
CA GLY A 54 -4.36 -1.56 -10.19
C GLY A 54 -3.06 -2.38 -10.16
N THR A 55 -2.71 -3.00 -11.28
CA THR A 55 -1.42 -3.65 -11.46
C THR A 55 -0.32 -2.60 -11.44
N THR A 56 0.77 -2.89 -10.74
CA THR A 56 1.93 -1.98 -10.62
C THR A 56 3.19 -2.57 -11.22
N HIS A 57 3.10 -3.79 -11.76
CA HIS A 57 4.19 -4.50 -12.39
C HIS A 57 3.76 -5.02 -13.77
N ASN A 58 4.66 -5.06 -14.75
CA ASN A 58 4.38 -5.46 -16.13
C ASN A 58 3.89 -6.93 -16.28
N HIS A 59 4.22 -7.79 -15.31
CA HIS A 59 3.71 -9.17 -15.21
C HIS A 59 2.31 -9.29 -14.58
N GLY A 60 1.64 -8.18 -14.27
CA GLY A 60 0.24 -8.17 -13.83
C GLY A 60 0.00 -8.27 -12.32
N SER A 61 1.06 -8.22 -11.50
CA SER A 61 0.95 -8.15 -10.03
C SER A 61 0.78 -6.70 -9.54
N CYS A 62 0.25 -6.55 -8.33
CA CYS A 62 0.19 -5.28 -7.59
C CYS A 62 1.14 -5.36 -6.39
N LEU A 63 2.41 -4.98 -6.59
CA LEU A 63 3.46 -5.09 -5.57
C LEU A 63 3.67 -3.80 -4.80
N ASP A 64 3.40 -2.66 -5.45
CA ASP A 64 3.47 -1.34 -4.84
C ASP A 64 2.14 -1.05 -4.18
N HIS A 65 2.12 -0.91 -2.85
CA HIS A 65 0.89 -0.65 -2.13
C HIS A 65 0.80 0.81 -1.72
N VAL A 66 -0.42 1.36 -1.72
CA VAL A 66 -0.74 2.64 -1.08
C VAL A 66 -1.81 2.43 -0.02
N TYR A 67 -1.48 2.83 1.21
CA TYR A 67 -2.39 2.82 2.34
C TYR A 67 -2.65 4.22 2.88
N LEU A 68 -3.93 4.54 3.03
CA LEU A 68 -4.40 5.85 3.49
C LEU A 68 -5.27 5.72 4.75
N PRO A 69 -5.13 6.65 5.72
CA PRO A 69 -6.06 6.76 6.84
C PRO A 69 -7.44 7.21 6.35
N LYS A 70 -8.47 6.79 7.09
CA LYS A 70 -9.88 6.92 6.68
C LYS A 70 -10.30 8.37 6.38
N ASP A 71 -9.74 9.33 7.09
CA ASP A 71 -10.07 10.76 6.98
C ASP A 71 -9.56 11.41 5.69
N ILE A 72 -8.54 10.82 5.04
CA ILE A 72 -7.96 11.36 3.79
C ILE A 72 -8.29 10.55 2.54
N GLN A 73 -8.93 9.39 2.67
CA GLN A 73 -9.28 8.53 1.53
C GLN A 73 -10.11 9.25 0.46
N ASN A 74 -11.00 10.17 0.86
CA ASN A 74 -11.82 10.92 -0.10
C ASN A 74 -11.04 12.03 -0.83
N MET A 75 -9.88 12.44 -0.31
CA MET A 75 -9.01 13.42 -0.97
C MET A 75 -8.06 12.77 -1.98
N TYR A 76 -7.84 11.46 -1.85
CA TYR A 76 -6.85 10.70 -2.62
C TYR A 76 -7.45 9.36 -3.05
N ASN A 77 -8.42 9.40 -3.97
CA ASN A 77 -9.18 8.21 -4.39
C ASN A 77 -8.97 7.83 -5.86
N CYS A 78 -8.14 8.57 -6.59
CA CYS A 78 -7.89 8.30 -7.98
C CYS A 78 -6.41 8.00 -8.24
N TYR A 79 -6.17 7.05 -9.14
CA TYR A 79 -4.84 6.51 -9.42
C TYR A 79 -4.61 6.46 -10.92
N THR A 80 -3.42 6.87 -11.35
CA THR A 80 -2.94 6.63 -12.72
C THR A 80 -1.69 5.78 -12.65
N PHE A 81 -1.69 4.69 -13.42
CA PHE A 81 -0.56 3.78 -13.56
C PHE A 81 0.07 4.00 -14.92
N LEU A 82 1.33 4.46 -14.94
CA LEU A 82 2.05 4.75 -16.18
C LEU A 82 3.21 3.76 -16.33
N PRO A 83 3.33 3.06 -17.47
CA PRO A 83 4.49 2.21 -17.72
C PRO A 83 5.76 3.07 -17.74
N THR A 84 6.85 2.54 -17.19
CA THR A 84 8.17 3.18 -17.23
C THR A 84 9.09 2.38 -18.14
N TYR A 85 9.95 3.04 -18.90
CA TYR A 85 10.80 2.37 -19.90
C TYR A 85 12.04 1.69 -19.30
N PHE A 86 12.35 1.98 -18.04
CA PHE A 86 13.57 1.56 -17.34
C PHE A 86 13.29 0.68 -16.10
N SER A 87 12.03 0.34 -15.83
CA SER A 87 11.63 -0.53 -14.73
C SER A 87 10.47 -1.40 -15.14
N ASP A 88 10.42 -2.60 -14.57
CA ASP A 88 9.25 -3.48 -14.69
C ASP A 88 8.05 -2.98 -13.85
N HIS A 89 8.29 -2.01 -12.97
CA HIS A 89 7.26 -1.32 -12.20
C HIS A 89 6.66 -0.13 -12.98
N PHE A 90 5.37 0.09 -12.76
CA PHE A 90 4.64 1.25 -13.25
C PHE A 90 4.77 2.41 -12.25
N TYR A 91 4.87 3.63 -12.78
CA TYR A 91 4.74 4.82 -11.95
C TYR A 91 3.30 4.95 -11.45
N VAL A 92 3.14 5.08 -10.13
CA VAL A 92 1.85 5.25 -9.47
C VAL A 92 1.65 6.72 -9.12
N HIS A 93 0.72 7.37 -9.81
CA HIS A 93 0.32 8.75 -9.52
C HIS A 93 -0.98 8.77 -8.72
N LEU A 94 -0.87 9.22 -7.46
CA LEU A 94 -2.01 9.46 -6.59
C LEU A 94 -2.47 10.92 -6.71
N HIS A 95 -3.78 11.13 -6.88
CA HIS A 95 -4.40 12.45 -6.97
C HIS A 95 -5.76 12.51 -6.26
#